data_AF-A0A3B8NNV1-F1
#
_entry.id   AF-A0A3B8NNV1-F1
#
_cell.length_a   1.000
_cell.length_b   1.000
_cell.length_c   1.000
_cell.angle_alpha   90.00
_cell.angle_beta   90.00
_cell.angle_gamma   90.00
#
_symmetry.space_group_name_H-M   'P 1'
#
loop_
_entity.id
_entity.type
_entity.pdbx_description
1 polymer ?
#
loop_
_entity_poly.entity_id
_entity_poly.type
_entity_poly.pdbx_seq_one_letter_code
_entity_poly.pdbx_strand_id
1 'polypeptide(L)'
;MHLVRSGRPGAGRVSHIIQRPERFLATVLLGNNLVNTAAAALATVLAIKLIDNESLSVLVATFGVTTFLLLFGETVPKNVAWRRSEKVAFTVSRPIRLVERTLSPLVTLLQMFSSASNRLLGISTV
;
A
#
# COMPACT_ATOMS: atom_id res chain seq x y z
N MET A 1 -9.37 14.78 16.14
CA MET A 1 -9.99 16.12 15.98
C MET A 1 -9.23 17.25 16.71
N HIS A 2 -8.49 16.98 17.80
CA HIS A 2 -7.72 18.01 18.51
C HIS A 2 -6.66 18.73 17.64
N LEU A 3 -5.99 18.01 16.72
CA LEU A 3 -4.98 18.58 15.80
C LEU A 3 -5.55 19.47 14.67
N VAL A 4 -6.83 19.27 14.33
CA VAL A 4 -7.54 20.12 13.36
C VAL A 4 -7.93 21.44 14.03
N ARG A 5 -8.32 21.37 15.31
CA ARG A 5 -8.62 22.56 16.13
C ARG A 5 -7.37 23.38 16.48
N SER A 6 -6.18 22.77 16.50
CA SER A 6 -4.91 23.46 16.77
C SER A 6 -4.24 24.07 15.52
N GLY A 7 -4.91 24.09 14.37
CA GLY A 7 -4.45 24.81 13.17
C GLY A 7 -3.22 24.20 12.47
N ARG A 8 -2.84 22.96 12.77
CA ARG A 8 -1.65 22.35 12.16
C ARG A 8 -1.82 22.12 10.65
N PRO A 9 -0.86 22.54 9.81
CA PRO A 9 -0.93 22.35 8.37
C PRO A 9 -0.98 20.85 8.02
N GLY A 10 -2.02 20.44 7.29
CA GLY A 10 -2.24 19.03 6.92
C GLY A 10 -3.20 18.26 7.83
N ALA A 11 -3.64 18.82 8.96
CA ALA A 11 -4.60 18.20 9.86
C ALA A 11 -5.95 17.90 9.20
N GLY A 12 -6.47 18.82 8.37
CA GLY A 12 -7.70 18.59 7.61
C GLY A 12 -7.59 17.41 6.62
N ARG A 13 -6.44 17.25 5.96
CA ARG A 13 -6.21 16.14 5.01
C ARG A 13 -6.16 14.78 5.70
N VAL A 14 -5.46 14.70 6.82
CA VAL A 14 -5.37 13.48 7.63
C VAL A 14 -6.74 13.13 8.23
N SER A 15 -7.51 14.12 8.70
CA SER A 15 -8.88 13.91 9.19
C SER A 15 -9.78 13.31 8.11
N HIS A 16 -9.69 13.79 6.87
CA HIS A 16 -10.49 13.29 5.76
C HIS A 16 -10.11 11.85 5.36
N ILE A 17 -8.85 11.47 5.52
CA ILE A 17 -8.37 10.09 5.30
C ILE A 17 -8.92 9.15 6.38
N ILE A 18 -8.85 9.57 7.65
CA ILE A 18 -9.31 8.77 8.80
C ILE A 18 -10.83 8.56 8.79
N GLN A 19 -11.60 9.50 8.23
CA GLN A 19 -13.05 9.35 8.07
C GLN A 19 -13.46 8.26 7.06
N ARG A 20 -12.54 7.79 6.20
CA ARG A 20 -12.80 6.74 5.21
C ARG A 20 -11.71 5.66 5.28
N PRO A 21 -11.59 4.94 6.41
CA PRO A 21 -10.48 4.02 6.66
C PRO A 21 -10.45 2.88 5.65
N GLU A 22 -11.60 2.37 5.21
CA GLU A 22 -11.67 1.29 4.22
C GLU A 22 -11.05 1.68 2.88
N ARG A 23 -11.34 2.89 2.41
CA ARG A 23 -10.86 3.39 1.12
C ARG A 23 -9.36 3.66 1.15
N PHE A 24 -8.89 4.19 2.29
CA PHE A 24 -7.47 4.37 2.57
C PHE A 24 -6.73 3.03 2.61
N LEU A 25 -7.25 2.07 3.38
CA LEU A 25 -6.67 0.72 3.51
C LEU A 25 -6.60 0.03 2.14
N ALA A 26 -7.69 0.06 1.37
CA ALA A 26 -7.72 -0.49 0.02
C ALA A 26 -6.68 0.15 -0.90
N THR A 27 -6.54 1.48 -0.86
CA THR A 27 -5.54 2.21 -1.67
C THR A 27 -4.11 1.82 -1.29
N VAL A 28 -3.80 1.77 0.01
CA VAL A 28 -2.46 1.43 0.50
C VAL A 28 -2.13 -0.02 0.21
N LEU A 29 -3.06 -0.96 0.43
CA LEU A 29 -2.88 -2.38 0.14
C LEU A 29 -2.65 -2.60 -1.36
N LEU A 30 -3.49 -1.99 -2.20
CA LEU A 30 -3.36 -2.13 -3.65
C LEU A 30 -2.04 -1.54 -4.16
N GLY A 31 -1.67 -0.35 -3.68
CA GLY A 31 -0.40 0.30 -4.06
C GLY A 31 0.82 -0.52 -3.64
N ASN A 32 0.86 -0.98 -2.39
CA ASN A 32 1.97 -1.81 -1.88
C ASN A 32 2.09 -3.11 -2.65
N ASN A 33 0.98 -3.83 -2.85
CA ASN A 33 0.99 -5.11 -3.55
C ASN A 33 1.35 -4.94 -5.03
N LEU A 34 0.88 -3.89 -5.69
CA LEU A 34 1.22 -3.62 -7.09
C LEU A 34 2.73 -3.40 -7.24
N VAL A 35 3.33 -2.55 -6.40
CA VAL A 35 4.78 -2.29 -6.44
C VAL A 35 5.58 -3.55 -6.10
N ASN A 36 5.20 -4.28 -5.04
CA ASN A 36 5.89 -5.51 -4.65
C ASN A 36 5.83 -6.58 -5.74
N THR A 37 4.67 -6.75 -6.38
CA THR A 37 4.48 -7.72 -7.46
C THR A 37 5.25 -7.31 -8.70
N ALA A 38 5.22 -6.04 -9.07
CA ALA A 38 6.00 -5.52 -10.20
C ALA A 38 7.51 -5.69 -9.96
N ALA A 39 7.99 -5.38 -8.76
CA ALA A 39 9.39 -5.58 -8.39
C ALA A 39 9.80 -7.05 -8.45
N ALA A 40 8.97 -7.96 -7.92
CA ALA A 40 9.22 -9.39 -8.00
C ALA A 40 9.26 -9.88 -9.46
N ALA A 41 8.29 -9.49 -10.28
CA ALA A 41 8.25 -9.87 -11.69
C ALA A 41 9.48 -9.36 -12.47
N LEU A 42 9.84 -8.08 -12.28
CA LEU A 42 11.01 -7.49 -12.93
C LEU A 42 12.32 -8.13 -12.44
N ALA A 43 12.44 -8.42 -11.14
CA ALA A 43 13.62 -9.08 -10.59
C ALA A 43 13.78 -10.49 -11.14
N THR A 44 12.69 -11.26 -11.26
CA THR A 44 12.71 -12.59 -11.87
C THR A 44 13.14 -12.53 -13.33
N VAL A 45 12.56 -11.61 -14.13
CA VAL A 45 12.94 -11.44 -15.54
C VAL A 45 14.41 -11.03 -15.67
N LEU A 46 14.89 -10.15 -14.79
CA LEU A 46 16.28 -9.70 -14.79
C LEU A 46 17.24 -10.85 -14.43
N ALA A 47 16.91 -11.64 -13.42
CA ALA A 47 17.75 -12.76 -12.98
C ALA A 47 17.88 -13.83 -14.06
N ILE A 48 16.78 -14.19 -14.73
CA ILE A 48 16.80 -15.15 -15.84
C ILE A 48 17.71 -14.68 -16.98
N LYS A 49 17.77 -13.36 -17.23
CA LYS A 49 18.63 -12.79 -18.28
C LYS A 49 20.12 -12.70 -17.91
N LEU A 50 20.44 -12.71 -16.61
CA LEU A 50 21.81 -12.48 -16.11
C LEU A 50 22.50 -13.77 -15.64
N ILE A 51 21.75 -14.83 -15.37
CA ILE A 51 22.25 -16.08 -14.82
C ILE A 51 21.94 -17.21 -15.82
N ASP A 52 22.99 -17.85 -16.34
CA ASP A 52 22.85 -18.90 -17.35
C ASP A 52 22.10 -20.15 -16.84
N ASN A 53 22.14 -20.40 -15.53
CA ASN A 53 21.39 -21.49 -14.91
C ASN A 53 20.00 -21.00 -14.47
N GLU A 54 18.97 -21.38 -15.23
CA GLU A 54 17.58 -20.96 -14.98
C GLU A 54 17.11 -21.30 -13.56
N SER A 55 17.43 -22.48 -13.03
CA SER A 55 16.99 -22.90 -11.69
C SER A 55 17.62 -22.05 -10.58
N LEU A 56 18.91 -21.76 -10.71
CA LEU A 56 19.62 -20.83 -9.81
C LEU A 56 19.09 -19.41 -9.93
N SER A 57 18.75 -18.97 -11.15
CA SER A 57 18.25 -17.61 -11.39
C SER A 57 16.95 -17.32 -10.63
N VAL A 58 16.00 -18.26 -10.65
CA VAL A 58 14.71 -18.12 -9.96
C VAL A 58 14.91 -18.16 -8.45
N LEU A 59 15.79 -19.02 -7.93
CA LEU A 59 16.10 -19.09 -6.50
C LEU A 59 16.71 -17.77 -6.00
N VAL A 60 17.71 -17.25 -6.71
CA VAL A 60 18.38 -15.99 -6.36
C VAL A 60 17.41 -14.82 -6.45
N ALA A 61 16.58 -14.75 -7.50
CA ALA A 61 15.56 -13.71 -7.63
C ALA A 61 14.55 -13.78 -6.48
N THR A 62 14.04 -14.97 -6.18
CA THR A 62 13.01 -15.16 -5.16
C THR A 62 13.52 -14.76 -3.78
N PHE A 63 14.67 -15.30 -3.35
CA PHE A 63 15.25 -14.95 -2.06
C PHE A 63 15.69 -13.49 -2.02
N GLY A 64 16.40 -13.03 -3.05
CA GLY A 64 16.92 -11.66 -3.12
C GLY A 64 15.81 -10.62 -3.08
N VAL A 65 14.80 -10.75 -3.95
CA VAL A 65 13.70 -9.78 -4.01
C VAL A 65 12.82 -9.85 -2.77
N THR A 66 12.56 -11.04 -2.23
CA THR A 66 11.74 -11.18 -1.01
C THR A 66 12.44 -10.54 0.18
N THR A 67 13.71 -10.83 0.41
CA THR A 67 14.48 -10.20 1.49
C THR A 67 14.54 -8.69 1.30
N PHE A 68 14.80 -8.21 0.08
CA PHE A 68 14.87 -6.78 -0.22
C PHE A 68 13.53 -6.08 0.03
N LEU A 69 12.42 -6.60 -0.49
CA LEU A 69 11.09 -6.03 -0.29
C LEU A 69 10.66 -6.09 1.17
N LEU A 70 10.88 -7.20 1.86
CA LEU A 70 10.52 -7.31 3.28
C LEU A 70 11.29 -6.31 4.14
N LEU A 71 12.58 -6.13 3.90
CA LEU A 71 13.38 -5.19 4.68
C LEU A 71 13.05 -3.74 4.29
N PHE A 72 13.21 -3.39 3.02
CA PHE A 72 13.20 -2.00 2.57
C PHE A 72 11.85 -1.52 2.05
N GLY A 73 11.07 -2.40 1.41
CA GLY A 73 9.76 -2.06 0.84
C GLY A 73 8.64 -2.08 1.87
N GLU A 74 8.73 -2.94 2.87
CA GLU A 74 7.60 -3.25 3.75
C GLU A 74 7.89 -2.98 5.24
N THR A 75 8.79 -3.75 5.86
CA THR A 75 8.97 -3.74 7.32
C THR A 75 9.55 -2.41 7.81
N VAL A 76 10.61 -1.91 7.19
CA VAL A 76 11.25 -0.65 7.62
C VAL A 76 10.31 0.55 7.45
N PRO A 77 9.66 0.78 6.28
CA PRO A 77 8.73 1.89 6.12
C PRO A 77 7.55 1.82 7.08
N LYS A 78 6.97 0.63 7.30
CA LYS A 78 5.87 0.43 8.25
C LYS A 78 6.28 0.75 9.68
N ASN A 79 7.47 0.31 10.10
CA ASN A 79 7.99 0.58 11.44
C ASN A 79 8.26 2.09 11.66
N VAL A 80 8.79 2.78 10.65
CA VAL A 80 8.98 4.24 10.68
C VAL A 80 7.63 4.96 10.78
N ALA A 81 6.64 4.52 9.99
CA ALA A 81 5.28 5.08 10.03
C ALA A 81 4.62 4.89 11.40
N TRP A 82 4.83 3.74 12.04
CA TRP A 82 4.32 3.47 13.39
C TRP A 82 4.96 4.38 14.44
N ARG A 83 6.29 4.48 14.45
CA ARG A 83 7.04 5.27 15.45
C ARG A 83 6.84 6.78 15.33
N ARG A 84 6.52 7.29 14.14
CA ARG A 84 6.33 8.73 13.87
C ARG A 84 5.01 9.02 13.17
N SER A 85 3.93 8.39 13.65
CA SER A 85 2.60 8.40 13.03
C SER A 85 2.08 9.79 12.68
N GLU A 86 2.19 10.80 13.57
CA GLU A 86 1.75 12.18 13.27
C GLU A 86 2.51 12.81 12.10
N LYS A 87 3.84 12.87 12.18
CA LYS A 87 4.68 13.55 11.17
C LYS A 87 4.60 12.82 9.82
N VAL A 88 4.57 11.49 9.86
CA VAL A 88 4.43 10.65 8.67
C VAL A 88 3.04 10.83 8.06
N ALA A 89 1.96 10.84 8.84
CA ALA A 89 0.61 11.07 8.33
C ALA A 89 0.49 12.42 7.61
N PHE A 90 1.06 13.52 8.15
CA PHE A 90 1.00 14.83 7.48
C PHE A 90 1.80 14.88 6.17
N THR A 91 2.93 14.20 6.12
CA THR A 91 3.81 14.16 4.95
C THR A 91 3.22 13.26 3.86
N VAL A 92 2.80 12.05 4.25
CA VAL A 92 2.34 10.99 3.35
C VAL A 92 0.89 11.19 2.89
N SER A 93 0.10 12.00 3.60
CA SER A 93 -1.27 12.34 3.17
C SER A 93 -1.36 13.09 1.84
N ARG A 94 -0.29 13.74 1.35
CA ARG A 94 -0.24 14.31 -0.01
C ARG A 94 -0.06 13.21 -1.08
N PRO A 95 1.02 12.40 -1.06
CA PRO A 95 1.21 11.36 -2.06
C PRO A 95 0.11 10.31 -2.02
N ILE A 96 -0.42 9.92 -0.85
CA ILE A 96 -1.54 8.99 -0.79
C ILE A 96 -2.78 9.53 -1.50
N ARG A 97 -3.09 10.82 -1.37
CA ARG A 97 -4.24 11.39 -2.07
C ARG A 97 -4.04 11.39 -3.59
N LEU A 98 -2.80 11.56 -4.07
CA LEU A 98 -2.48 11.45 -5.49
C LEU A 98 -2.67 10.01 -5.97
N VAL A 99 -2.11 9.04 -5.24
CA VAL A 99 -2.23 7.60 -5.52
C VAL A 99 -3.69 7.13 -5.46
N GLU A 100 -4.45 7.57 -4.46
CA GLU A 100 -5.90 7.31 -4.35
C GLU A 100 -6.63 7.83 -5.59
N ARG A 101 -6.29 9.04 -6.07
CA ARG A 101 -6.96 9.62 -7.25
C ARG A 101 -6.63 8.84 -8.52
N THR A 102 -5.37 8.44 -8.71
CA THR A 102 -4.95 7.65 -9.88
C THR A 102 -5.51 6.23 -9.84
N LEU A 103 -5.57 5.62 -8.66
CA LEU A 103 -6.09 4.26 -8.46
C LEU A 103 -7.59 4.23 -8.15
N SER A 104 -8.26 5.39 -8.12
CA SER A 104 -9.69 5.51 -7.80
C SER A 104 -10.59 4.55 -8.57
N PRO A 105 -10.43 4.30 -9.89
CA PRO A 105 -11.28 3.33 -10.58
C PRO A 105 -11.09 1.90 -10.02
N LEU A 106 -9.85 1.50 -9.74
CA LEU A 106 -9.52 0.20 -9.17
C LEU A 106 -10.01 0.06 -7.73
N VAL A 107 -9.86 1.12 -6.92
CA VAL A 107 -10.33 1.14 -5.53
C VAL A 107 -11.85 1.02 -5.48
N THR A 108 -12.59 1.74 -6.35
CA THR A 108 -14.05 1.60 -6.43
C THR A 108 -14.46 0.18 -6.86
N LEU A 109 -13.76 -0.43 -7.81
CA LEU A 109 -14.00 -1.83 -8.19
C LEU A 109 -13.81 -2.80 -7.01
N LEU A 110 -12.73 -2.64 -6.24
CA LEU A 110 -12.50 -3.45 -5.04
C LEU A 110 -13.58 -3.23 -3.98
N GLN A 111 -14.04 -1.98 -3.78
CA GLN A 111 -15.12 -1.68 -2.86
C GLN A 111 -16.44 -2.32 -3.30
N MET A 112 -16.74 -2.33 -4.60
CA MET A 112 -17.91 -3.04 -5.13
C MET A 112 -17.82 -4.53 -4.84
N PHE A 113 -16.66 -5.16 -5.10
CA PHE A 113 -16.44 -6.56 -4.76
C PHE A 113 -16.59 -6.83 -3.26
N SER A 114 -15.96 -6.01 -2.41
CA SER A 114 -16.05 -6.15 -0.95
C SER A 114 -17.49 -6.00 -0.44
N SER A 115 -18.24 -5.04 -0.97
CA SER A 115 -19.65 -4.83 -0.61
C SER A 115 -20.56 -5.97 -1.10
N ALA A 116 -20.28 -6.53 -2.27
CA ALA A 116 -20.98 -7.70 -2.80
C ALA A 116 -20.69 -8.94 -1.94
N SER A 117 -19.42 -9.18 -1.57
CA SER A 117 -19.01 -10.25 -0.66
C SER A 117 -19.64 -10.10 0.73
N ASN A 118 -19.64 -8.90 1.30
CA ASN A 118 -20.27 -8.65 2.60
C ASN A 118 -21.78 -8.91 2.55
N ARG A 119 -22.45 -8.50 1.45
CA ARG A 119 -23.89 -8.77 1.24
C ARG A 119 -24.18 -10.26 1.11
N LEU A 120 -23.32 -11.02 0.43
CA LEU A 120 -23.44 -12.48 0.32
C LEU A 120 -23.22 -13.19 1.67
N LEU A 121 -22.33 -12.65 2.51
CA LEU A 121 -22.04 -13.18 3.85
C LEU A 121 -23.03 -12.69 4.93
N GLY A 122 -24.04 -11.89 4.57
CA GLY A 122 -25.03 -11.35 5.51
C GLY A 122 -24.45 -10.30 6.48
N ILE A 123 -23.28 -9.75 6.19
CA ILE A 123 -22.66 -8.68 6.97
C ILE A 123 -23.30 -7.36 6.52
N SER A 124 -24.31 -6.90 7.25
CA SER A 124 -24.96 -5.61 7.01
C SER A 124 -23.98 -4.48 7.30
N THR A 125 -23.49 -3.84 6.24
CA THR A 125 -22.68 -2.62 6.28
C THR A 125 -23.46 -1.54 7.04
N VAL A 126 -22.91 -1.08 8.17
CA VAL A 126 -23.39 0.08 8.95
C VAL A 126 -22.87 1.37 8.31
#